data_AF-A0A933ABP3-F1
#
_entry.id   AF-A0A933ABP3-F1
#
_cell.length_a   1.000
_cell.length_b   1.000
_cell.length_c   1.000
_cell.angle_alpha   90.00
_cell.angle_beta   90.00
_cell.angle_gamma   90.00
#
_symmetry.space_group_name_H-M   'P 1'
#
loop_
_entity.id
_entity.type
_entity.pdbx_description
1 polymer ?
#
loop_
_entity_poly.entity_id
_entity_poly.type
_entity_poly.pdbx_seq_one_letter_code
_entity_poly.pdbx_strand_id
1 'polypeptide(L)'
;MTIREEMHSLVQDIIGSHETREADIGTLRQEVNTQKHETQDWLREVDKAHDAMAQQVRADLAKGRSDLAKDETQRKARVNEWMKEVDKTHNTMAQQQRADLTKGRSDLAHEETQRKAEIHDLMKRISTDHAEARVEWQDMAITLQAKRSASVKAPKARADGKGIAEQLASLSNSVIDYLTNHPGGSRLAEIEGEFRLKRFEAAGIVKHLRDGGKVEKRDLLYFAV
;
A
#
# COMPACT_ATOMS: atom_id res chain seq x y z
N MET A 1 -63.15 24.74 102.14
CA MET A 1 -63.24 25.62 100.96
C MET A 1 -64.72 25.83 100.66
N THR A 2 -65.13 27.07 100.41
CA THR A 2 -66.52 27.37 100.04
C THR A 2 -66.66 27.41 98.51
N ILE A 3 -67.82 27.04 97.96
CA ILE A 3 -68.10 27.04 96.50
C ILE A 3 -67.68 28.36 95.82
N ARG A 4 -67.78 29.48 96.54
CA ARG A 4 -67.36 30.80 96.06
C ARG A 4 -65.85 30.89 95.76
N GLU A 5 -65.02 30.30 96.61
CA GLU A 5 -63.55 30.33 96.44
C GLU A 5 -63.13 29.51 95.21
N GLU A 6 -63.75 28.34 95.00
CA GLU A 6 -63.50 27.49 93.83
C GLU A 6 -63.93 28.18 92.52
N MET A 7 -65.12 28.80 92.50
CA MET A 7 -65.57 29.57 91.34
C MET A 7 -64.67 30.77 91.05
N HIS A 8 -64.18 31.46 92.09
CA HIS A 8 -63.24 32.56 91.90
C HIS A 8 -61.91 32.08 91.32
N SER A 9 -61.37 30.98 91.84
CA SER A 9 -60.15 30.35 91.31
C SER A 9 -60.31 29.98 89.84
N LEU A 10 -61.40 29.31 89.48
CA LEU A 10 -61.68 28.93 88.10
C LEU A 10 -61.76 30.14 87.16
N VAL A 11 -62.39 31.24 87.60
CA VAL A 11 -62.46 32.47 86.81
C VAL A 11 -61.07 33.06 86.60
N GLN A 12 -60.22 33.10 87.64
CA GLN A 12 -58.84 33.56 87.51
C GLN A 12 -58.03 32.67 86.57
N ASP A 13 -58.19 31.34 86.65
CA ASP A 13 -57.52 30.39 85.76
C ASP A 13 -57.95 30.58 84.30
N ILE A 14 -59.24 30.83 84.05
CA ILE A 14 -59.76 31.11 82.70
C ILE A 14 -59.17 32.41 82.14
N ILE A 15 -59.12 33.47 82.96
CA ILE A 15 -58.54 34.76 82.57
C ILE A 15 -57.06 34.60 82.25
N GLY A 16 -56.28 34.00 83.15
CA GLY A 16 -54.85 33.79 82.91
C GLY A 16 -54.57 32.88 81.71
N SER A 17 -55.39 31.85 81.50
CA SER A 17 -55.31 30.99 80.31
C SER A 17 -55.65 31.74 79.02
N HIS A 18 -56.62 32.66 79.06
CA HIS A 18 -56.96 33.50 77.93
C HIS A 18 -55.82 34.48 77.59
N GLU A 19 -55.30 35.20 78.58
CA GLU A 19 -54.17 36.12 78.41
C GLU A 19 -52.93 35.41 77.85
N THR A 20 -52.61 34.22 78.37
CA THR A 20 -51.50 33.38 77.85
C THR A 20 -51.71 33.04 76.37
N ARG A 21 -52.92 32.59 76.00
CA ARG A 21 -53.24 32.26 74.60
C ARG A 21 -53.19 33.49 73.70
N GLU A 22 -53.64 34.65 74.17
CA GLU A 22 -53.54 35.90 73.40
C GLU A 22 -52.08 36.28 73.15
N ALA A 23 -51.21 36.14 74.15
CA ALA A 23 -49.77 36.36 74.00
C ALA A 23 -49.14 35.39 73.00
N ASP A 24 -49.45 34.08 73.10
CA ASP A 24 -48.95 33.06 72.17
C ASP A 24 -49.42 33.31 70.73
N ILE A 25 -50.71 33.67 70.54
CA ILE A 25 -51.24 34.05 69.23
C ILE A 25 -50.53 35.30 68.70
N GLY A 26 -50.21 36.25 69.58
CA GLY A 26 -49.39 37.42 69.24
C GLY A 26 -48.02 37.03 68.69
N THR A 27 -47.31 36.15 69.39
CA THR A 27 -45.99 35.63 68.98
C THR A 27 -46.07 34.87 67.67
N LEU A 28 -47.02 33.94 67.52
CA LEU A 28 -47.22 33.17 66.28
C LEU A 28 -47.50 34.08 65.08
N ARG A 29 -48.29 35.14 65.26
CA ARG A 29 -48.54 36.12 64.18
C ARG A 29 -47.26 36.85 63.78
N GLN A 30 -46.40 37.19 64.74
CA GLN A 30 -45.11 37.81 64.44
C GLN A 30 -44.20 36.83 63.70
N GLU A 31 -44.07 35.59 64.16
CA GLU A 31 -43.27 34.55 63.52
C GLU A 31 -43.74 34.27 62.08
N VAL A 32 -45.05 34.11 61.87
CA VAL A 32 -45.62 33.90 60.53
C VAL A 32 -45.33 35.10 59.61
N ASN A 33 -45.43 36.32 60.14
CA ASN A 33 -45.08 37.51 59.35
C ASN A 33 -43.58 37.54 59.01
N THR A 34 -42.70 37.22 59.96
CA THR A 34 -41.25 37.14 59.72
C THR A 34 -40.94 36.09 58.65
N GLN A 35 -41.44 34.86 58.81
CA GLN A 35 -41.25 33.78 57.82
C GLN A 35 -41.78 34.15 56.44
N LYS A 36 -42.91 34.85 56.37
CA LYS A 36 -43.47 35.35 55.11
C LYS A 36 -42.51 36.33 54.43
N HIS A 37 -41.92 37.27 55.16
CA HIS A 37 -40.97 38.23 54.60
C HIS A 37 -39.68 37.53 54.16
N GLU A 38 -39.13 36.65 54.99
CA GLU A 38 -37.94 35.85 54.64
C GLU A 38 -38.16 35.02 53.37
N THR A 39 -39.33 34.39 53.25
CA THR A 39 -39.70 33.62 52.05
C THR A 39 -39.81 34.52 50.82
N GLN A 40 -40.40 35.71 50.95
CA GLN A 40 -40.52 36.67 49.86
C GLN A 40 -39.15 37.19 49.40
N ASP A 41 -38.25 37.47 50.33
CA ASP A 41 -36.90 37.92 50.01
C ASP A 41 -36.08 36.79 49.37
N TRP A 42 -36.19 35.56 49.88
CA TRP A 42 -35.57 34.40 49.25
C TRP A 42 -36.06 34.19 47.81
N LEU A 43 -37.37 34.29 47.56
CA LEU A 43 -37.93 34.20 46.20
C LEU A 43 -37.38 35.27 45.26
N ARG A 44 -37.25 36.52 45.74
CA ARG A 44 -36.66 37.61 44.95
C ARG A 44 -35.19 37.34 44.61
N GLU A 45 -34.43 36.78 45.54
CA GLU A 45 -33.02 36.44 45.29
C GLU A 45 -32.90 35.27 44.30
N VAL A 46 -33.78 34.27 44.38
CA VAL A 46 -33.86 33.18 43.40
C VAL A 46 -34.19 33.72 42.01
N ASP A 47 -35.17 34.61 41.87
CA ASP A 47 -35.54 35.23 40.60
C ASP A 47 -34.36 36.01 40.00
N LYS A 48 -33.67 36.83 40.81
CA LYS A 48 -32.47 37.56 40.38
C LYS A 48 -31.35 36.62 39.92
N ALA A 49 -31.10 35.56 40.68
CA ALA A 49 -30.07 34.58 40.34
C ALA A 49 -30.40 33.85 39.04
N HIS A 50 -31.68 33.50 38.84
CA HIS A 50 -32.16 32.87 37.63
C HIS A 50 -32.03 33.80 36.41
N ASP A 51 -32.41 35.07 36.54
CA ASP A 51 -32.24 36.07 35.49
C ASP A 51 -30.76 36.29 35.12
N ALA A 52 -29.88 36.39 36.12
CA ALA A 52 -28.45 36.52 35.90
C ALA A 52 -27.88 35.31 35.16
N MET A 53 -28.28 34.09 35.56
CA MET A 53 -27.88 32.86 34.89
C MET A 53 -28.40 32.81 33.45
N ALA A 54 -29.65 33.20 33.21
CA ALA A 54 -30.22 33.25 31.87
C ALA A 54 -29.48 34.25 30.96
N GLN A 55 -29.08 35.41 31.50
CA GLN A 55 -28.26 36.39 30.78
C GLN A 55 -26.87 35.82 30.45
N GLN A 56 -26.23 35.16 31.40
CA GLN A 56 -24.93 34.54 31.19
C GLN A 56 -24.98 33.47 30.10
N VAL A 57 -25.94 32.54 30.16
CA VAL A 57 -26.12 31.50 29.14
C VAL A 57 -26.35 32.12 27.76
N ARG A 58 -27.14 33.20 27.66
CA ARG A 58 -27.33 33.90 26.38
C ARG A 58 -26.04 34.54 25.86
N ALA A 59 -25.25 35.16 26.74
CA ALA A 59 -23.97 35.76 26.37
C ALA A 59 -22.96 34.69 25.89
N ASP A 60 -22.86 33.58 26.61
CA ASP A 60 -21.97 32.47 26.27
C ASP A 60 -22.38 31.81 24.94
N LEU A 61 -23.68 31.62 24.70
CA LEU A 61 -24.18 31.13 23.42
C LEU A 61 -23.89 32.10 22.27
N ALA A 62 -24.05 33.40 22.48
CA ALA A 62 -23.75 34.42 21.46
C ALA A 62 -22.25 34.42 21.12
N LYS A 63 -21.40 34.34 22.15
CA LYS A 63 -19.95 34.24 21.99
C LYS A 63 -19.56 32.97 21.25
N GLY A 64 -20.05 31.81 21.69
CA GLY A 64 -19.79 30.52 21.05
C GLY A 64 -20.18 30.51 19.56
N ARG A 65 -21.34 31.09 19.20
CA ARG A 65 -21.75 31.25 17.80
C ARG A 65 -20.79 32.13 17.00
N SER A 66 -20.32 33.24 17.58
CA SER A 66 -19.35 34.13 16.94
C SER A 66 -18.02 33.43 16.69
N ASP A 67 -17.52 32.70 17.68
CA ASP A 67 -16.25 32.00 17.60
C ASP A 67 -16.32 30.85 16.58
N LEU A 68 -17.40 30.04 16.59
CA LEU A 68 -17.66 29.02 15.57
C LEU A 68 -17.68 29.59 14.14
N ALA A 69 -18.28 30.77 13.93
CA ALA A 69 -18.32 31.39 12.61
C ALA A 69 -16.94 31.86 12.13
N LYS A 70 -16.10 32.38 13.05
CA LYS A 70 -14.72 32.75 12.75
C LYS A 70 -13.88 31.52 12.41
N ASP A 71 -13.99 30.47 13.22
CA ASP A 71 -13.25 29.22 13.02
C ASP A 71 -13.61 28.57 11.69
N GLU A 72 -14.90 28.55 11.34
CA GLU A 72 -15.35 28.00 10.06
C GLU A 72 -14.80 28.81 8.87
N THR A 73 -14.76 30.15 8.99
CA THR A 73 -14.19 31.03 7.97
C THR A 73 -12.68 30.76 7.80
N GLN A 74 -11.95 30.66 8.91
CA GLN A 74 -10.52 30.35 8.88
C GLN A 74 -10.24 28.95 8.34
N ARG A 75 -11.05 27.95 8.71
CA ARG A 75 -10.94 26.58 8.22
C ARG A 75 -11.12 26.54 6.71
N LYS A 76 -12.14 27.21 6.17
CA LYS A 76 -12.35 27.33 4.72
C LYS A 76 -11.18 28.00 4.02
N ALA A 77 -10.64 29.08 4.59
CA ALA A 77 -9.49 29.76 4.03
C ALA A 77 -8.25 28.84 3.95
N ARG A 78 -7.96 28.10 5.03
CA ARG A 78 -6.85 27.13 5.07
C ARG A 78 -7.03 26.00 4.06
N VAL A 79 -8.23 25.45 3.94
CA VAL A 79 -8.53 24.39 2.96
C VAL A 79 -8.34 24.89 1.53
N ASN A 80 -8.83 26.09 1.23
CA ASN A 80 -8.67 26.69 -0.10
C ASN A 80 -7.20 26.93 -0.44
N GLU A 81 -6.40 27.40 0.53
CA GLU A 81 -4.97 27.60 0.32
C GLU A 81 -4.23 26.28 0.10
N TRP A 82 -4.54 25.26 0.90
CA TRP A 82 -3.98 23.92 0.72
C TRP A 82 -4.32 23.33 -0.65
N MET A 83 -5.57 23.47 -1.11
CA MET A 83 -5.98 23.00 -2.45
C MET A 83 -5.18 23.68 -3.56
N LYS A 84 -4.95 25.00 -3.47
CA LYS A 84 -4.12 25.72 -4.45
C LYS A 84 -2.67 25.20 -4.48
N GLU A 85 -2.09 24.92 -3.32
CA GLU A 85 -0.73 24.41 -3.26
C GLU A 85 -0.62 22.97 -3.79
N VAL A 86 -1.64 22.14 -3.54
CA VAL A 86 -1.77 20.80 -4.15
C VAL A 86 -1.83 20.91 -5.67
N ASP A 87 -2.69 21.78 -6.22
CA ASP A 87 -2.81 22.00 -7.66
C ASP A 87 -1.50 22.47 -8.28
N LYS A 88 -0.82 23.42 -7.63
CA LYS A 88 0.48 23.92 -8.06
C LYS A 88 1.54 22.80 -8.07
N THR A 89 1.64 22.06 -6.98
CA THR A 89 2.60 20.94 -6.86
C THR A 89 2.33 19.88 -7.91
N HIS A 90 1.06 19.52 -8.12
CA HIS A 90 0.64 18.56 -9.13
C HIS A 90 0.99 19.03 -10.55
N ASN A 91 0.74 20.31 -10.87
CA ASN A 91 1.10 20.90 -12.16
C ASN A 91 2.61 20.89 -12.39
N THR A 92 3.41 21.24 -11.38
CA THR A 92 4.88 21.17 -11.46
C THR A 92 5.37 19.74 -11.69
N MET A 93 4.85 18.76 -10.93
CA MET A 93 5.20 17.36 -11.13
C MET A 93 4.83 16.86 -12.53
N ALA A 94 3.64 17.22 -13.03
CA ALA A 94 3.20 16.85 -14.38
C ALA A 94 4.09 17.46 -15.47
N GLN A 95 4.52 18.72 -15.29
CA GLN A 95 5.47 19.37 -16.20
C GLN A 95 6.84 18.67 -16.16
N GLN A 96 7.35 18.34 -14.98
CA GLN A 96 8.62 17.63 -14.82
C GLN A 96 8.58 16.26 -15.49
N GLN A 97 7.53 15.47 -15.24
CA GLN A 97 7.34 14.16 -15.88
C GLN A 97 7.31 14.26 -17.41
N ARG A 98 6.65 15.28 -17.97
CA ARG A 98 6.64 15.52 -19.42
C ARG A 98 8.03 15.87 -19.95
N ALA A 99 8.77 16.71 -19.24
CA ALA A 99 10.13 17.07 -19.62
C ALA A 99 11.06 15.84 -19.59
N ASP A 100 10.99 15.05 -18.53
CA ASP A 100 11.79 13.83 -18.37
C ASP A 100 11.46 12.78 -19.44
N LEU A 101 10.18 12.57 -19.73
CA LEU A 101 9.76 11.67 -20.82
C LEU A 101 10.22 12.16 -22.20
N THR A 102 10.19 13.47 -22.44
CA THR A 102 10.65 14.06 -23.70
C THR A 102 12.16 13.88 -23.85
N LYS A 103 12.91 14.14 -22.78
CA LYS A 103 14.36 13.92 -22.74
C LYS A 103 14.70 12.45 -22.95
N GLY A 104 14.07 11.53 -22.21
CA GLY A 104 14.31 10.09 -22.34
C GLY A 104 14.01 9.57 -23.75
N ARG A 105 12.96 10.07 -24.41
CA ARG A 105 12.69 9.74 -25.83
C ARG A 105 13.79 10.23 -26.77
N SER A 106 14.29 11.44 -26.56
CA SER A 106 15.39 11.99 -27.35
C SER A 106 16.68 11.19 -27.16
N ASP A 107 17.01 10.86 -25.92
CA ASP A 107 18.21 10.09 -25.57
C ASP A 107 18.15 8.68 -26.19
N LEU A 108 17.01 8.00 -26.07
CA LEU A 108 16.78 6.68 -26.70
C LEU A 108 16.88 6.74 -28.22
N ALA A 109 16.31 7.76 -28.87
CA ALA A 109 16.42 7.91 -30.32
C ALA A 109 17.86 8.14 -30.78
N HIS A 110 18.64 8.89 -29.98
CA HIS A 110 20.06 9.10 -30.23
C HIS A 110 20.86 7.79 -30.09
N GLU A 111 20.67 7.06 -28.99
CA GLU A 111 21.31 5.76 -28.78
C GLU A 111 20.95 4.74 -29.86
N GLU A 112 19.67 4.68 -30.28
CA GLU A 112 19.25 3.79 -31.35
C GLU A 112 19.95 4.12 -32.67
N THR A 113 20.10 5.41 -32.98
CA THR A 113 20.83 5.88 -34.16
C THR A 113 22.30 5.49 -34.09
N GLN A 114 22.96 5.70 -32.94
CA GLN A 114 24.35 5.30 -32.73
C GLN A 114 24.54 3.79 -32.87
N ARG A 115 23.71 2.97 -32.20
CA ARG A 115 23.77 1.51 -32.30
C ARG A 115 23.58 1.01 -33.72
N LYS A 116 22.65 1.61 -34.48
CA LYS A 116 22.46 1.27 -35.91
C LYS A 116 23.72 1.55 -36.73
N ALA A 117 24.39 2.68 -36.49
CA ALA A 117 25.64 3.00 -37.16
C ALA A 117 26.76 2.01 -36.79
N GLU A 118 26.93 1.68 -35.50
CA GLU A 118 27.91 0.71 -35.03
C GLU A 118 27.67 -0.70 -35.61
N ILE A 119 26.42 -1.15 -35.64
CA ILE A 119 26.05 -2.44 -36.24
C ILE A 119 26.36 -2.45 -37.73
N HIS A 120 26.03 -1.37 -38.44
CA HIS A 120 26.34 -1.24 -39.86
C HIS A 120 27.85 -1.32 -40.13
N ASP A 121 28.66 -0.62 -39.33
CA ASP A 121 30.11 -0.66 -39.43
C ASP A 121 30.70 -2.03 -39.11
N LEU A 122 30.17 -2.72 -38.09
CA LEU A 122 30.55 -4.09 -37.76
C LEU A 122 30.23 -5.05 -38.92
N MET A 123 29.02 -4.97 -39.49
CA MET A 123 28.62 -5.78 -40.64
C MET A 123 29.51 -5.56 -41.85
N LYS A 124 29.93 -4.32 -42.08
CA LYS A 124 30.88 -3.97 -43.15
C LYS A 124 32.24 -4.62 -42.91
N ARG A 125 32.79 -4.54 -41.69
CA ARG A 125 34.07 -5.19 -41.33
C ARG A 125 34.00 -6.71 -41.50
N ILE A 126 32.95 -7.35 -40.96
CA ILE A 126 32.74 -8.81 -41.11
C ILE A 126 32.67 -9.19 -42.59
N SER A 127 32.01 -8.39 -43.42
CA SER A 127 31.92 -8.65 -44.87
C SER A 127 33.29 -8.58 -45.55
N THR A 128 34.13 -7.62 -45.15
CA THR A 128 35.52 -7.51 -45.61
C THR A 128 36.35 -8.71 -45.15
N ASP A 129 36.35 -9.02 -43.85
CA ASP A 129 37.11 -10.14 -43.27
C ASP A 129 36.71 -11.46 -43.93
N HIS A 130 35.42 -11.66 -44.21
CA HIS A 130 34.92 -12.84 -44.90
C HIS A 130 35.37 -12.91 -46.36
N ALA A 131 35.48 -11.76 -47.06
CA ALA A 131 36.02 -11.71 -48.41
C ALA A 131 37.52 -12.05 -48.43
N GLU A 132 38.30 -11.51 -47.49
CA GLU A 132 39.73 -11.79 -47.33
C GLU A 132 39.98 -13.26 -46.99
N ALA A 133 39.30 -13.79 -45.98
CA ALA A 133 39.37 -15.21 -45.60
C ALA A 133 39.02 -16.12 -46.78
N ARG A 134 38.01 -15.76 -47.59
CA ARG A 134 37.66 -16.54 -48.79
C ARG A 134 38.80 -16.62 -49.79
N VAL A 135 39.53 -15.52 -50.00
CA VAL A 135 40.70 -15.48 -50.89
C VAL A 135 41.82 -16.35 -50.33
N GLU A 136 42.13 -16.21 -49.04
CA GLU A 136 43.17 -17.02 -48.37
C GLU A 136 42.85 -18.52 -48.41
N TRP A 137 41.59 -18.89 -48.19
CA TRP A 137 41.15 -20.28 -48.26
C TRP A 137 41.26 -20.86 -49.68
N GLN A 138 40.96 -20.06 -50.71
CA GLN A 138 41.15 -20.47 -52.10
C GLN A 138 42.64 -20.69 -52.42
N ASP A 139 43.52 -19.79 -52.00
CA ASP A 139 44.97 -19.93 -52.19
C ASP A 139 45.54 -21.15 -51.46
N MET A 140 45.11 -21.38 -50.22
CA MET A 140 45.47 -22.58 -49.46
C MET A 140 44.99 -23.86 -50.13
N ALA A 141 43.76 -23.88 -50.67
CA ALA A 141 43.22 -25.03 -51.39
C ALA A 141 44.04 -25.34 -52.65
N ILE A 142 44.43 -24.33 -53.42
CA ILE A 142 45.32 -24.47 -54.60
C ILE A 142 46.67 -25.05 -54.17
N THR A 143 47.28 -24.51 -53.11
CA THR A 143 48.57 -24.96 -52.59
C THR A 143 48.52 -26.42 -52.11
N LEU A 144 47.46 -26.82 -51.41
CA LEU A 144 47.27 -28.20 -50.95
C LEU A 144 46.99 -29.16 -52.11
N GLN A 145 46.22 -28.74 -53.11
CA GLN A 145 46.00 -29.54 -54.32
C GLN A 145 47.32 -29.79 -55.03
N ALA A 146 48.17 -28.76 -55.21
CA ALA A 146 49.50 -28.89 -55.79
C ALA A 146 50.41 -29.84 -55.00
N LYS A 147 50.36 -29.80 -53.65
CA LYS A 147 51.11 -30.74 -52.79
C LYS A 147 50.59 -32.17 -52.86
N ARG A 148 49.27 -32.37 -52.97
CA ARG A 148 48.63 -33.69 -53.06
C ARG A 148 48.90 -34.38 -54.40
N SER A 149 49.07 -33.65 -55.50
CA SER A 149 49.55 -34.23 -56.76
C SER A 149 51.02 -34.69 -56.73
N ALA A 150 51.75 -34.44 -55.63
CA ALA A 150 53.16 -34.80 -55.47
C ALA A 150 53.46 -35.90 -54.41
N SER A 151 52.46 -36.42 -53.66
CA SER A 151 52.70 -37.46 -52.64
C SER A 151 51.48 -38.36 -52.40
N VAL A 152 51.74 -39.66 -52.27
CA VAL A 152 50.84 -40.83 -52.38
C VAL A 152 49.97 -41.12 -51.13
N LYS A 153 48.86 -41.84 -51.36
CA LYS A 153 48.01 -42.65 -50.44
C LYS A 153 47.06 -41.93 -49.46
N ALA A 154 45.77 -42.14 -49.71
CA ALA A 154 44.64 -41.74 -48.88
C ALA A 154 44.55 -42.52 -47.55
N PRO A 155 44.36 -41.84 -46.40
CA PRO A 155 43.92 -42.47 -45.16
C PRO A 155 42.39 -42.65 -45.15
N LYS A 156 41.97 -43.83 -44.69
CA LYS A 156 40.59 -44.31 -44.60
C LYS A 156 39.94 -43.74 -43.33
N ALA A 157 38.86 -42.97 -43.48
CA ALA A 157 38.07 -42.43 -42.36
C ALA A 157 37.30 -43.54 -41.64
N ARG A 158 37.45 -43.63 -40.31
CA ARG A 158 36.64 -44.49 -39.43
C ARG A 158 35.33 -43.79 -39.10
N ALA A 159 34.23 -44.52 -39.27
CA ALA A 159 32.88 -44.12 -38.89
C ALA A 159 32.54 -44.73 -37.52
N ASP A 160 32.67 -43.94 -36.46
CA ASP A 160 32.21 -44.31 -35.11
C ASP A 160 30.98 -43.45 -34.75
N GLY A 161 29.86 -43.71 -35.43
CA GLY A 161 28.57 -43.04 -35.20
C GLY A 161 27.61 -43.81 -34.29
N LYS A 162 27.97 -45.02 -33.84
CA LYS A 162 27.02 -45.94 -33.17
C LYS A 162 26.95 -45.75 -31.65
N GLY A 163 27.98 -45.22 -31.00
CA GLY A 163 28.02 -45.06 -29.54
C GLY A 163 27.24 -43.87 -28.99
N ILE A 164 27.07 -42.79 -29.78
CA ILE A 164 26.43 -41.55 -29.32
C ILE A 164 24.91 -41.73 -29.21
N ALA A 165 24.31 -42.55 -30.08
CA ALA A 165 22.86 -42.79 -30.06
C ALA A 165 22.40 -43.54 -28.80
N GLU A 166 23.20 -44.50 -28.33
CA GLU A 166 22.87 -45.30 -27.15
C GLU A 166 23.04 -44.50 -25.85
N GLN A 167 24.05 -43.63 -25.79
CA GLN A 167 24.24 -42.69 -24.69
C GLN A 167 23.09 -41.66 -24.60
N LEU A 168 22.62 -41.15 -25.74
CA LEU A 168 21.49 -40.20 -25.78
C LEU A 168 20.19 -40.85 -25.29
N ALA A 169 19.96 -42.12 -25.64
CA ALA A 169 18.78 -42.85 -25.21
C ALA A 169 18.77 -43.10 -23.69
N SER A 170 19.91 -43.51 -23.12
CA SER A 170 20.05 -43.69 -21.67
C SER A 170 19.80 -42.40 -20.91
N LEU A 171 20.40 -41.29 -21.38
CA LEU A 171 20.26 -39.98 -20.74
C LEU A 171 18.83 -39.45 -20.83
N SER A 172 18.15 -39.68 -21.96
CA SER A 172 16.75 -39.30 -22.16
C SER A 172 15.81 -40.00 -21.19
N ASN A 173 16.03 -41.28 -20.89
CA ASN A 173 15.21 -42.02 -19.92
C ASN A 173 15.41 -41.50 -18.50
N SER A 174 16.65 -41.20 -18.09
CA SER A 174 16.92 -40.64 -16.76
C SER A 174 16.27 -39.27 -16.56
N VAL A 175 16.20 -38.42 -17.61
CA VAL A 175 15.49 -37.12 -17.55
C VAL A 175 13.98 -37.30 -17.38
N ILE A 176 13.37 -38.31 -18.00
CA ILE A 176 11.94 -38.61 -17.80
C ILE A 176 11.68 -39.09 -16.37
N ASP A 177 12.51 -40.00 -15.84
CA ASP A 177 12.37 -40.49 -14.47
C ASP A 177 12.49 -39.35 -13.46
N TYR A 178 13.42 -38.42 -13.70
CA TYR A 178 13.56 -37.21 -12.89
C TYR A 178 12.29 -36.34 -12.93
N LEU A 179 11.75 -36.08 -14.13
CA LEU A 179 10.52 -35.28 -14.27
C LEU A 179 9.29 -35.96 -13.66
N THR A 180 9.24 -37.29 -13.68
CA THR A 180 8.16 -38.08 -13.05
C THR A 180 8.18 -37.93 -11.52
N ASN A 181 9.37 -37.80 -10.93
CA ASN A 181 9.54 -37.52 -9.50
C ASN A 181 9.30 -36.05 -9.11
N HIS A 182 9.06 -35.17 -10.08
CA HIS A 182 8.79 -33.73 -9.88
C HIS A 182 7.44 -33.34 -10.49
N PRO A 183 6.30 -33.68 -9.85
CA PRO A 183 4.96 -33.43 -10.41
C PRO A 183 4.62 -31.94 -10.58
N GLY A 184 5.36 -31.04 -9.89
CA GLY A 184 5.27 -29.59 -10.08
C GLY A 184 5.97 -29.05 -11.34
N GLY A 185 6.64 -29.93 -12.09
CA GLY A 185 7.49 -29.59 -13.23
C GLY A 185 8.87 -29.06 -12.79
N SER A 186 9.84 -29.16 -13.69
CA SER A 186 11.21 -28.68 -13.46
C SER A 186 11.63 -27.65 -14.49
N ARG A 187 12.44 -26.68 -14.07
CA ARG A 187 13.04 -25.69 -14.98
C ARG A 187 14.20 -26.32 -15.73
N LEU A 188 14.52 -25.77 -16.91
CA LEU A 188 15.68 -26.21 -17.69
C LEU A 188 16.98 -26.12 -16.88
N ALA A 189 17.15 -25.06 -16.09
CA ALA A 189 18.32 -24.86 -15.25
C ALA A 189 18.48 -25.91 -14.13
N GLU A 190 17.37 -26.49 -13.65
CA GLU A 190 17.38 -27.55 -12.64
C GLU A 190 17.82 -28.88 -13.28
N ILE A 191 17.32 -29.17 -14.49
CA ILE A 191 17.75 -30.32 -15.29
C ILE A 191 19.25 -30.21 -15.66
N GLU A 192 19.71 -29.00 -16.01
CA GLU A 192 21.14 -28.73 -16.26
C GLU A 192 22.00 -29.06 -15.03
N GLY A 193 21.54 -28.63 -13.84
CA GLY A 193 22.24 -28.86 -12.57
C GLY A 193 22.29 -30.33 -12.18
N GLU A 194 21.17 -31.04 -12.29
CA GLU A 194 21.05 -32.45 -11.89
C GLU A 194 21.92 -33.38 -12.75
N PHE A 195 21.85 -33.21 -14.07
CA PHE A 195 22.55 -34.08 -15.02
C PHE A 195 23.93 -33.55 -15.42
N ARG A 196 24.37 -32.41 -14.87
CA ARG A 196 25.63 -31.72 -15.19
C ARG A 196 25.80 -31.46 -16.69
N LEU A 197 24.70 -31.12 -17.37
CA LEU A 197 24.67 -30.90 -18.81
C LEU A 197 24.88 -29.42 -19.13
N LYS A 198 25.48 -29.13 -20.29
CA LYS A 198 25.47 -27.77 -20.81
C LYS A 198 24.05 -27.40 -21.24
N ARG A 199 23.68 -26.13 -21.09
CA ARG A 199 22.35 -25.59 -21.45
C ARG A 199 21.83 -26.02 -22.83
N PHE A 200 22.70 -26.04 -23.84
CA PHE A 200 22.31 -26.47 -25.19
C PHE A 200 22.08 -27.98 -25.32
N GLU A 201 22.79 -28.80 -24.56
CA GLU A 201 22.62 -30.26 -24.53
C GLU A 201 21.32 -30.61 -23.80
N ALA A 202 21.07 -30.00 -22.63
CA ALA A 202 19.82 -30.13 -21.90
C ALA A 202 18.62 -29.67 -22.76
N ALA A 203 18.74 -28.53 -23.44
CA ALA A 203 17.70 -28.05 -24.36
C ALA A 203 17.47 -29.02 -25.53
N GLY A 204 18.54 -29.61 -26.08
CA GLY A 204 18.46 -30.60 -27.15
C GLY A 204 17.73 -31.88 -26.72
N ILE A 205 18.05 -32.41 -25.54
CA ILE A 205 17.42 -33.62 -24.97
C ILE A 205 15.95 -33.36 -24.66
N VAL A 206 15.63 -32.26 -23.97
CA VAL A 206 14.25 -31.91 -23.62
C VAL A 206 13.42 -31.65 -24.87
N LYS A 207 14.00 -31.04 -25.91
CA LYS A 207 13.34 -30.89 -27.21
C LYS A 207 13.05 -32.26 -27.84
N HIS A 208 14.02 -33.17 -27.85
CA HIS A 208 13.82 -34.52 -28.40
C HIS A 208 12.72 -35.29 -27.65
N LEU A 209 12.67 -35.19 -26.32
CA LEU A 209 11.64 -35.80 -25.48
C LEU A 209 10.25 -35.21 -25.72
N ARG A 210 10.17 -33.89 -25.91
CA ARG A 210 8.92 -33.20 -26.24
C ARG A 210 8.42 -33.57 -27.63
N ASP A 211 9.31 -33.61 -28.62
CA ASP A 211 8.98 -34.00 -29.99
C ASP A 211 8.54 -35.49 -30.04
N GLY A 212 9.03 -36.32 -29.11
CA GLY A 212 8.58 -37.69 -28.88
C GLY A 212 7.32 -37.84 -27.99
N GLY A 213 6.69 -36.74 -27.56
CA GLY A 213 5.46 -36.75 -26.77
C GLY A 213 5.59 -37.22 -25.32
N LYS A 214 6.81 -37.36 -24.80
CA LYS A 214 7.07 -37.84 -23.42
C LYS A 214 7.16 -36.71 -22.38
N VAL A 215 7.33 -35.47 -22.85
CA VAL A 215 7.45 -34.28 -22.01
C VAL A 215 6.61 -33.15 -22.58
N GLU A 216 5.83 -32.48 -21.72
CA GLU A 216 5.06 -31.28 -22.06
C GLU A 216 5.75 -30.05 -21.46
N LYS A 217 5.76 -28.94 -22.20
CA LYS A 217 6.26 -27.65 -21.69
C LYS A 217 5.08 -26.73 -21.41
N ARG A 218 4.97 -26.24 -20.18
CA ARG A 218 4.04 -25.16 -19.80
C ARG A 218 4.83 -24.00 -19.21
N ASP A 219 4.74 -22.84 -19.85
CA ASP A 219 5.54 -21.65 -19.55
C ASP A 219 7.05 -21.91 -19.54
N LEU A 220 7.66 -21.94 -18.34
CA LEU A 220 9.09 -22.16 -18.12
C LEU A 220 9.40 -23.52 -17.49
N LEU A 221 8.39 -24.37 -17.33
CA LEU A 221 8.47 -25.67 -16.68
C LEU A 221 8.24 -26.81 -17.67
N TYR A 222 8.91 -27.93 -17.43
CA TYR A 222 8.77 -29.16 -18.18
C TYR A 222 8.17 -30.23 -17.27
N PHE A 223 7.22 -31.00 -17.81
CA PHE A 223 6.44 -32.02 -17.11
C PHE A 223 6.56 -33.34 -17.86
N ALA A 224 6.64 -34.47 -17.14
CA ALA A 224 6.45 -35.78 -17.76
C ALA A 224 4.96 -35.98 -18.12
N VAL A 225 4.71 -36.63 -19.27
CA VAL A 225 3.37 -36.95 -19.79
C VAL A 225 3.10 -38.44 -19.68
#